data_AF-A0A1G2RGP1-F1
#
_entry.id   AF-A0A1G2RGP1-F1
#
_cell.length_a   1.000
_cell.length_b   1.000
_cell.length_c   1.000
_cell.angle_alpha   90.00
_cell.angle_beta   90.00
_cell.angle_gamma   90.00
#
_symmetry.space_group_name_H-M   'P 1'
#
loop_
_entity.id
_entity.type
_entity.pdbx_description
1 polymer ?
#
loop_
_entity_poly.entity_id
_entity_poly.type
_entity_poly.pdbx_seq_one_letter_code
_entity_poly.pdbx_strand_id
1 'polypeptide(L)'
;MVNDQNYQAVVEKIIRNGKHGPYAVARSKELGSVTFALNSGAEQEKDWPEPGTYVMLSQVRKKRAGWRAQHWRFVRPSDEQQQSRGSTEQ
;
A
#
# COMPACT_ATOMS: atom_id res chain seq x y z
N MET A 1 -8.38 -17.78 10.75
CA MET A 1 -8.00 -17.52 9.35
C MET A 1 -7.73 -16.04 9.25
N VAL A 2 -6.47 -15.62 9.16
CA VAL A 2 -6.13 -14.19 9.07
C VAL A 2 -6.27 -13.84 7.59
N ASN A 3 -7.27 -13.02 7.25
CA ASN A 3 -7.42 -12.50 5.90
C ASN A 3 -6.18 -11.63 5.60
N ASP A 4 -5.23 -12.19 4.85
CA ASP A 4 -4.15 -11.44 4.22
C ASP A 4 -4.73 -10.69 3.01
N GLN A 5 -5.64 -9.75 3.28
CA GLN A 5 -6.17 -8.87 2.25
C GLN A 5 -5.12 -7.81 1.95
N ASN A 6 -4.52 -7.93 0.76
CA ASN A 6 -3.66 -6.92 0.18
C ASN A 6 -4.52 -5.94 -0.62
N TYR A 7 -4.27 -4.65 -0.45
CA TYR A 7 -5.00 -3.59 -1.14
C TYR A 7 -4.06 -2.80 -2.02
N GLN A 8 -4.41 -2.64 -3.28
CA GLN A 8 -3.67 -1.77 -4.18
C GLN A 8 -4.01 -0.31 -3.88
N ALA A 9 -2.98 0.52 -3.81
CA ALA A 9 -3.09 1.94 -3.59
C ALA A 9 -2.04 2.71 -4.42
N VAL A 10 -2.36 3.92 -4.83
CA VAL A 10 -1.41 4.81 -5.52
C VAL A 10 -0.80 5.77 -4.51
N VAL A 11 0.52 5.93 -4.50
CA VAL A 11 1.18 6.91 -3.63
C VAL A 11 0.81 8.31 -4.10
N GLU A 12 0.16 9.09 -3.25
CA GLU A 12 -0.17 10.49 -3.55
C GLU A 12 0.93 11.43 -3.05
N LYS A 13 1.46 11.16 -1.86
CA LYS A 13 2.43 12.05 -1.21
C LYS A 13 3.40 11.29 -0.32
N ILE A 14 4.64 11.75 -0.31
CA ILE A 14 5.70 11.26 0.57
C ILE A 14 6.09 12.38 1.53
N ILE A 15 6.03 12.09 2.82
CA ILE A 15 6.41 13.00 3.89
C ILE A 15 7.70 12.48 4.49
N ARG A 16 8.82 13.04 4.04
CA ARG A 16 10.17 12.61 4.45
C ARG A 16 10.51 13.03 5.88
N ASN A 17 9.97 14.16 6.33
CA ASN A 17 10.27 14.75 7.63
C ASN A 17 9.08 14.62 8.61
N GLY A 18 8.61 13.40 8.80
CA GLY A 18 7.53 13.12 9.75
C GLY A 18 8.06 13.09 11.20
N LYS A 19 7.24 13.53 12.16
CA LYS A 19 7.54 13.51 13.61
C LYS A 19 7.97 12.12 14.14
N HIS A 20 7.60 11.05 13.43
CA HIS A 20 7.91 9.65 13.76
C HIS A 20 8.73 8.94 12.67
N GLY A 21 9.38 9.70 11.79
CA GLY A 21 10.10 9.20 10.61
C GLY A 21 9.33 9.40 9.30
N PRO A 22 9.95 9.07 8.16
CA PRO A 22 9.36 9.24 6.84
C PRO A 22 8.14 8.32 6.67
N TYR A 23 7.04 8.88 6.17
CA TYR A 23 5.81 8.14 5.88
C TYR A 23 5.21 8.61 4.56
N ALA A 24 4.48 7.71 3.91
CA ALA A 24 3.78 7.99 2.67
C ALA A 24 2.26 7.88 2.86
N VAL A 25 1.54 8.66 2.06
CA VAL A 25 0.09 8.62 1.93
C VAL A 25 -0.20 8.03 0.57
N ALA A 26 -0.92 6.92 0.55
CA ALA A 26 -1.45 6.32 -0.65
C ALA A 26 -2.97 6.30 -0.62
N ARG A 27 -3.57 6.28 -1.81
CA ARG A 27 -5.00 6.22 -2.01
C ARG A 27 -5.40 4.92 -2.66
N SER A 28 -6.17 4.12 -1.95
CA SER A 28 -6.80 2.92 -2.46
C SER A 28 -8.21 3.25 -2.95
N LYS A 29 -8.64 2.61 -4.03
CA LYS A 29 -10.04 2.72 -4.51
C LYS A 29 -11.03 2.10 -3.53
N GLU A 30 -10.62 1.05 -2.81
CA GLU A 30 -11.48 0.32 -1.87
C GLU A 30 -11.51 0.95 -0.49
N LEU A 31 -10.34 1.35 0.03
CA LEU A 31 -10.20 1.83 1.41
C LEU A 31 -10.18 3.35 1.54
N GLY A 32 -9.89 4.08 0.46
CA GLY A 32 -9.62 5.51 0.49
C GLY A 32 -8.18 5.83 0.88
N SER A 33 -7.97 6.86 1.70
CA SER A 33 -6.64 7.28 2.12
C SER A 33 -6.04 6.33 3.16
N VAL A 34 -4.89 5.76 2.80
CA VAL A 34 -4.10 4.84 3.61
C VAL A 34 -2.72 5.43 3.85
N THR A 35 -2.27 5.41 5.09
CA THR A 35 -0.93 5.87 5.49
C THR A 35 -0.04 4.69 5.82
N PHE A 36 1.22 4.75 5.41
CA PHE A 36 2.21 3.73 5.76
C PHE A 36 3.57 4.35 6.04
N ALA A 37 4.32 3.74 6.94
CA ALA A 37 5.65 4.21 7.29
C ALA A 37 6.67 3.65 6.29
N LEU A 38 7.57 4.51 5.79
CA LEU A 38 8.67 4.09 4.94
C LEU A 38 9.78 3.43 5.77
N ASN A 39 9.97 3.88 7.01
CA ASN A 39 11.02 3.39 7.92
C ASN A 39 10.60 2.17 8.78
N SER A 40 9.50 1.49 8.45
CA SER A 40 9.18 0.24 9.13
C SER A 40 10.01 -0.83 8.41
N GLY A 41 11.02 -1.41 9.08
CA GLY A 41 12.06 -2.30 8.53
C GLY A 41 11.62 -3.58 7.80
N ALA A 42 10.44 -3.58 7.18
CA ALA A 42 9.96 -4.49 6.17
C ALA A 42 10.45 -4.14 4.75
N GLU A 43 11.25 -3.08 4.57
CA GLU A 43 11.89 -2.71 3.29
C GLU A 43 12.80 -3.84 2.80
N GLN A 44 12.25 -4.71 1.94
CA GLN A 44 13.04 -5.55 1.04
C GLN A 44 13.53 -4.74 -0.18
N GLU A 45 13.02 -3.53 -0.38
CA GLU A 45 13.41 -2.63 -1.47
C GLU A 45 14.06 -1.37 -0.86
N LYS A 46 15.27 -1.05 -1.31
CA LYS A 46 16.08 0.07 -0.81
C LYS A 46 15.56 1.45 -1.23
N ASP A 47 14.51 1.48 -2.06
CA ASP A 47 14.07 2.66 -2.78
C ASP A 47 12.72 3.18 -2.28
N TRP A 48 12.61 4.50 -2.19
CA TRP A 48 11.38 5.15 -1.78
C TRP A 48 10.39 5.16 -2.94
N PRO A 49 9.12 4.80 -2.72
CA PRO A 49 8.13 4.84 -3.78
C PRO A 49 7.89 6.29 -4.17
N GLU A 50 7.71 6.55 -5.47
CA GLU A 50 7.45 7.90 -5.99
C GLU A 50 5.94 8.22 -5.97
N PRO A 51 5.55 9.51 -5.89
CA PRO A 51 4.16 9.87 -6.07
C PRO A 51 3.70 9.46 -7.48
N GLY A 52 2.57 8.79 -7.58
CA GLY A 52 2.06 8.17 -8.80
C GLY A 52 2.38 6.68 -8.94
N THR A 53 3.27 6.13 -8.10
CA THR A 53 3.57 4.69 -8.10
C THR A 53 2.48 3.88 -7.41
N TYR A 54 2.17 2.72 -7.97
CA TYR A 54 1.26 1.75 -7.34
C TYR A 54 2.01 0.87 -6.33
N VAL A 55 1.43 0.78 -5.13
CA VAL A 55 1.93 -0.05 -4.04
C VAL A 55 0.83 -0.98 -3.54
N MET A 56 1.23 -2.17 -3.12
CA MET A 56 0.39 -3.17 -2.46
C MET A 56 0.53 -3.00 -0.96
N LEU A 57 -0.58 -2.81 -0.27
CA LEU A 57 -0.65 -2.59 1.17
C LEU A 57 -1.23 -3.82 1.87
N SER A 58 -0.52 -4.35 2.84
CA SER A 58 -0.93 -5.52 3.62
C SER A 58 -1.08 -5.18 5.09
N GLN A 59 -1.82 -6.01 5.82
CA GLN A 59 -2.08 -5.81 7.26
C GLN A 59 -2.66 -4.42 7.56
N VAL A 60 -3.61 -3.98 6.73
CA VAL A 60 -4.23 -2.67 6.87
C VAL A 60 -5.18 -2.66 8.06
N ARG A 61 -5.04 -1.66 8.93
CA ARG A 61 -5.86 -1.47 10.12
C ARG A 61 -6.57 -0.13 10.09
N LYS A 62 -7.87 -0.13 10.39
CA LYS A 62 -8.65 1.10 10.54
C LYS A 62 -8.28 1.79 11.85
N LYS A 63 -7.94 3.08 11.78
CA LYS A 63 -7.65 3.97 12.91
C LYS A 63 -8.62 5.17 12.88
N ARG A 64 -8.64 5.97 13.95
CA ARG A 64 -9.50 7.16 14.06
C ARG A 64 -9.25 8.19 12.94
N ALA A 65 -8.03 8.29 12.42
CA ALA A 65 -7.64 9.28 11.40
C ALA A 65 -7.60 8.70 9.96
N GLY A 66 -8.08 7.47 9.74
CA GLY A 66 -8.03 6.79 8.46
C GLY A 66 -7.42 5.40 8.54
N TRP A 67 -6.97 4.87 7.41
CA TRP A 67 -6.37 3.54 7.33
C TRP A 67 -4.85 3.61 7.50
N ARG A 68 -4.28 2.61 8.17
CA ARG A 68 -2.82 2.47 8.29
C ARG A 68 -2.39 1.07 7.90
N ALA A 69 -1.50 0.97 6.92
CA ALA A 69 -0.87 -0.29 6.55
C ALA A 69 0.40 -0.50 7.35
N GLN A 70 0.62 -1.73 7.84
CA GLN A 70 1.86 -2.10 8.51
C GLN A 70 2.92 -2.59 7.52
N HIS A 71 2.47 -3.21 6.42
CA HIS A 71 3.35 -3.73 5.38
C HIS A 71 2.97 -3.12 4.04
N TRP A 72 3.98 -2.83 3.23
CA TRP A 72 3.80 -2.34 1.86
C TRP A 72 4.88 -2.94 0.95
N ARG A 73 4.57 -3.07 -0.33
CA ARG A 73 5.51 -3.48 -1.38
C ARG A 73 5.17 -2.80 -2.71
N PHE A 74 6.12 -2.72 -3.63
CA PHE A 74 5.82 -2.26 -4.99
C PHE A 74 4.92 -3.30 -5.69
N VAL A 75 3.95 -2.79 -6.46
CA VAL A 75 3.15 -3.65 -7.34
C VAL A 75 4.08 -4.15 -8.44
N ARG A 76 4.25 -5.46 -8.54
CA ARG A 76 5.01 -6.06 -9.64
C ARG A 76 4.07 -6.30 -10.82
N PRO A 77 4.58 -6.34 -12.06
CA PRO A 77 3.74 -6.67 -13.22
C PRO A 77 3.05 -8.05 -13.08
N SER A 78 3.57 -8.95 -12.26
CA SER A 78 2.90 -10.22 -11.92
C SER A 78 1.66 -10.05 -11.03
N ASP A 79 1.57 -8.99 -10.22
CA ASP A 79 0.38 -8.67 -9.42
C ASP A 79 -0.77 -8.12 -10.30
N GLU A 80 -0.44 -7.49 -11.44
CA GLU A 80 -1.42 -6.95 -12.40
C GLU A 80 -2.27 -8.07 -13.06
N GLN A 81 -1.72 -9.29 -13.15
CA GLN A 81 -2.46 -10.46 -13.67
C GLN A 81 -3.57 -10.94 -12.72
N GLN A 82 -3.59 -10.49 -11.47
CA GLN A 82 -4.56 -10.93 -10.47
C GLN A 82 -5.86 -10.09 -10.47
N GLN A 83 -5.87 -8.91 -11.11
CA GLN A 83 -7.09 -8.12 -11.33
C GLN A 83 -7.88 -8.52 -12.58
N SER A 84 -7.29 -9.32 -13.47
CA SER A 84 -7.91 -9.75 -14.74
C SER A 84 -8.40 -11.21 -14.74
N ARG A 85 -8.69 -11.81 -13.58
CA ARG A 85 -9.40 -13.11 -13.48
C ARG A 85 -10.77 -12.98 -12.82
N GLY A 86 -11.49 -11.95 -13.22
CA GLY A 86 -12.92 -11.76 -12.94
C GLY A 86 -13.79 -11.82 -14.20
N SER A 87 -13.40 -12.61 -15.21
CA SER A 87 -14.24 -12.79 -16.40
C SER A 87 -14.15 -14.22 -16.93
N THR A 88 -15.20 -14.96 -16.61
CA THR A 88 -15.91 -15.92 -17.47
C THR A 88 -15.21 -17.20 -17.88
N GLU A 89 -15.73 -18.34 -17.41
CA GLU A 89 -16.14 -19.54 -18.17
C GLU A 89 -16.59 -20.62 -17.16
N GLN A 90 -17.90 -20.66 -16.88
CA GLN A 90 -18.91 -21.64 -17.34
C GLN A 90 -18.94 -22.94 -16.52
#